data_AF-A0A7R9XSR7-F1
#
_entry.id   AF-A0A7R9XSR7-F1
#
_cell.length_a   1.000
_cell.length_b   1.000
_cell.length_c   1.000
_cell.angle_alpha   90.00
_cell.angle_beta   90.00
_cell.angle_gamma   90.00
#
_symmetry.space_group_name_H-M   'P 1'
#
loop_
_entity.id
_entity.type
_entity.pdbx_description
1 polymer ?
#
loop_
_entity_poly.entity_id
_entity_poly.type
_entity_poly.pdbx_seq_one_letter_code
_entity_poly.pdbx_strand_id
1 'polypeptide(L)'
;VVSARLDAASRGARASAVVVGTTTRTTTTATATLREDEAVEPELRVGDRSVAYVAKGWNAERRLIGDDKIEAIWEGPAAENAAGEFEATKPKGALLALHGCHHSAKDFFATNTKCSQCRGLAQEMAITRTALNRGYVVLAISSLGTCWSKDIDAPRVQAVLDVFYNDTALSDLPLFAFGASSGGSFVGAMPQMQLTPKAAGLIIQIAPGPTASGVVGEVLADYPPTVFSHMPRDARTAEFIAASIADFRNAGVRIIESRLEPRAIDDAYFYEQSFGRVSEEESAAMVASLRSFNLIDAQGLLTEDPRLFDDDHIIMIKRHAPEWDSLLADQSDTRELLNVAYAMHELSAQDFSKNFAWLV
;
A
#
# COMPACT_ATOMS: atom_id res chain seq x y z
N VAL A 1 9.00 24.05 -60.10
CA VAL A 1 8.08 24.81 -60.99
C VAL A 1 7.46 25.93 -60.17
N VAL A 2 7.51 27.12 -60.75
CA VAL A 2 7.33 28.45 -60.13
C VAL A 2 5.84 28.83 -60.03
N SER A 3 5.45 29.50 -58.94
CA SER A 3 4.49 30.64 -58.92
C SER A 3 4.45 31.19 -57.49
N ALA A 4 5.03 32.36 -57.16
CA ALA A 4 4.53 33.74 -57.39
C ALA A 4 3.19 34.00 -56.66
N ARG A 5 2.91 35.12 -56.00
CA ARG A 5 3.54 36.39 -55.59
C ARG A 5 2.46 37.05 -54.69
N LEU A 6 2.82 37.96 -53.78
CA LEU A 6 2.20 39.30 -53.69
C LEU A 6 2.85 40.14 -52.56
N ASP A 7 3.10 41.38 -52.95
CA ASP A 7 3.89 42.43 -52.31
C ASP A 7 3.12 43.31 -51.31
N ALA A 8 3.93 44.14 -50.63
CA ALA A 8 3.68 45.53 -50.19
C ALA A 8 3.20 45.72 -48.73
N ALA A 9 4.08 46.18 -47.84
CA ALA A 9 4.39 47.61 -47.52
C ALA A 9 3.47 48.09 -46.38
N SER A 10 3.85 48.85 -45.35
CA SER A 10 4.99 49.67 -44.95
C SER A 10 4.64 50.15 -43.50
N ARG A 11 5.53 50.37 -42.52
CA ARG A 11 6.28 51.61 -42.26
C ARG A 11 6.84 51.57 -40.84
N GLY A 12 8.05 52.11 -40.68
CA GLY A 12 8.50 52.82 -39.48
C GLY A 12 9.25 51.95 -38.45
N ALA A 13 10.37 52.38 -37.87
CA ALA A 13 11.24 53.52 -38.10
C ALA A 13 12.60 53.22 -37.43
N ARG A 14 13.66 53.67 -38.11
CA ARG A 14 15.02 54.00 -37.69
C ARG A 14 15.51 53.59 -36.28
N ALA A 15 16.55 52.76 -36.30
CA ALA A 15 17.57 52.67 -35.27
C ALA A 15 18.48 53.91 -35.25
N SER A 16 18.91 54.32 -34.05
CA SER A 16 20.21 54.96 -33.83
C SER A 16 20.65 54.72 -32.40
N ALA A 17 21.92 54.32 -32.29
CA ALA A 17 22.61 53.86 -31.10
C ALA A 17 22.95 55.01 -30.14
N VAL A 18 22.96 54.72 -28.84
CA VAL A 18 23.88 55.35 -27.87
C VAL A 18 24.28 54.30 -26.83
N VAL A 19 25.60 54.17 -26.66
CA VAL A 19 26.33 53.44 -25.63
C VAL A 19 26.35 54.26 -24.34
N VAL A 20 26.00 53.69 -23.18
CA VAL A 20 26.63 53.97 -21.87
C VAL A 20 26.44 52.75 -20.96
N GLY A 21 27.51 52.39 -20.25
CA GLY A 21 27.63 51.18 -19.46
C GLY A 21 27.02 51.22 -18.06
N THR A 22 27.01 50.00 -17.51
CA THR A 22 27.08 49.63 -16.09
C THR A 22 25.97 50.08 -15.16
N THR A 23 25.00 49.17 -14.97
CA THR A 23 24.62 48.74 -13.62
C THR A 23 24.06 47.32 -13.67
N THR A 24 24.71 46.39 -12.99
CA THR A 24 24.27 45.01 -12.81
C THR A 24 22.95 45.02 -12.03
N ARG A 25 21.84 44.64 -12.69
CA ARG A 25 20.62 44.17 -12.03
C ARG A 25 20.30 42.80 -12.56
N THR A 26 20.57 41.80 -11.73
CA THR A 26 20.10 40.44 -11.86
C THR A 26 18.57 40.45 -11.80
N THR A 27 17.90 40.31 -12.94
CA THR A 27 16.49 39.94 -12.99
C THR A 27 16.40 38.44 -12.76
N THR A 28 16.14 38.06 -11.52
CA THR A 28 15.77 36.70 -11.13
C THR A 28 14.36 36.44 -11.65
N THR A 29 14.22 35.68 -12.73
CA THR A 29 12.97 35.02 -13.08
C THR A 29 12.70 33.97 -12.00
N ALA A 30 11.72 34.25 -11.15
CA ALA A 30 11.26 33.33 -10.11
C ALA A 30 10.52 32.15 -10.76
N THR A 31 11.26 31.10 -11.07
CA THR A 31 10.69 29.75 -11.19
C THR A 31 10.31 29.34 -9.78
N ALA A 32 9.02 29.32 -9.46
CA ALA A 32 8.51 28.79 -8.21
C ALA A 32 8.73 27.26 -8.20
N THR A 33 9.93 26.85 -7.80
CA THR A 33 10.17 25.49 -7.30
C THR A 33 9.35 25.35 -6.03
N LEU A 34 8.28 24.54 -6.09
CA LEU A 34 7.61 24.01 -4.92
C LEU A 34 8.70 23.34 -4.06
N ARG A 35 9.00 23.94 -2.91
CA ARG A 35 9.84 23.30 -1.90
C ARG A 35 9.01 22.17 -1.30
N GLU A 36 9.34 20.94 -1.65
CA GLU A 36 9.03 19.76 -0.86
C GLU A 36 9.85 19.84 0.44
N ASP A 37 9.43 20.69 1.37
CA ASP A 37 9.97 20.75 2.73
C ASP A 37 8.83 21.20 3.65
N GLU A 38 7.78 20.39 3.72
CA GLU A 38 6.92 20.34 4.91
C GLU A 38 7.22 19.03 5.62
N ALA A 39 7.40 19.13 6.93
CA ALA A 39 7.81 18.06 7.83
C ALA A 39 6.92 16.81 7.66
N VAL A 40 7.38 15.89 6.81
CA VAL A 40 6.97 14.50 6.86
C VAL A 40 7.49 14.01 8.21
N GLU A 41 6.58 13.68 9.13
CA GLU A 41 6.91 12.92 10.33
C GLU A 41 7.88 11.81 9.90
N PRO A 42 9.08 11.72 10.51
CA PRO A 42 10.10 10.80 10.04
C PRO A 42 9.48 9.42 9.93
N GLU A 43 9.61 8.83 8.74
CA GLU A 43 9.21 7.46 8.49
C GLU A 43 9.76 6.62 9.66
N LEU A 44 8.86 5.97 10.41
CA LEU A 44 9.23 5.16 11.56
C LEU A 44 10.22 4.11 11.07
N ARG A 45 11.51 4.35 11.32
CA ARG A 45 12.58 3.46 10.86
C ARG A 45 12.45 2.16 11.63
N VAL A 46 12.16 1.12 10.88
CA VAL A 46 12.14 -0.26 11.34
C VAL A 46 13.50 -0.55 11.99
N GLY A 47 13.54 -0.99 13.26
CA GLY A 47 14.80 -1.34 13.96
C GLY A 47 15.31 -0.37 15.05
N ASP A 48 14.58 0.67 15.47
CA ASP A 48 14.99 1.46 16.64
C ASP A 48 14.83 0.66 17.96
N ARG A 49 15.97 0.34 18.60
CA ARG A 49 16.07 -0.44 19.85
C ARG A 49 15.34 0.19 21.04
N SER A 50 14.93 1.46 20.96
CA SER A 50 14.19 2.17 22.02
C SER A 50 12.67 1.97 21.95
N VAL A 51 12.15 1.35 20.89
CA VAL A 51 10.72 1.21 20.63
C VAL A 51 10.37 -0.27 20.51
N ALA A 52 10.05 -0.90 21.65
CA ALA A 52 9.11 -2.02 21.61
C ALA A 52 7.85 -1.48 20.92
N TYR A 53 7.57 -1.90 19.68
CA TYR A 53 6.56 -1.29 18.80
C TYR A 53 5.15 -1.61 19.32
N VAL A 54 4.70 -0.87 20.34
CA VAL A 54 3.36 -0.99 20.90
C VAL A 54 2.39 -0.39 19.89
N ALA A 55 1.60 -1.24 19.23
CA ALA A 55 0.50 -0.76 18.41
C ALA A 55 -0.38 0.13 19.30
N LYS A 56 -0.63 1.37 18.87
CA LYS A 56 -1.57 2.26 19.51
C LYS A 56 -3.00 1.88 19.08
N GLY A 57 -3.40 0.65 19.38
CA GLY A 57 -4.71 0.09 19.02
C GLY A 57 -5.38 -0.56 20.22
N TRP A 58 -6.72 -0.60 20.24
CA TRP A 58 -7.44 -1.39 21.23
C TRP A 58 -7.70 -2.79 20.68
N ASN A 59 -6.99 -3.80 21.23
CA ASN A 59 -7.16 -5.25 21.01
C ASN A 59 -8.14 -5.64 19.90
N ALA A 60 -7.62 -5.97 18.71
CA ALA A 60 -8.39 -6.42 17.55
C ALA A 60 -9.45 -7.47 17.90
N GLU A 61 -10.70 -7.22 17.52
CA GLU A 61 -11.84 -8.08 17.85
C GLU A 61 -12.34 -8.83 16.62
N ARG A 62 -12.32 -10.16 16.69
CA ARG A 62 -12.86 -11.02 15.64
C ARG A 62 -14.37 -11.18 15.78
N ARG A 63 -15.08 -10.96 14.67
CA ARG A 63 -16.54 -11.02 14.59
C ARG A 63 -16.96 -11.92 13.44
N LEU A 64 -18.07 -12.64 13.65
CA LEU A 64 -18.76 -13.42 12.63
C LEU A 64 -20.12 -12.78 12.39
N ILE A 65 -20.32 -12.23 11.19
CA ILE A 65 -21.46 -11.38 10.88
C ILE A 65 -22.45 -12.13 9.98
N GLY A 66 -23.73 -12.06 10.33
CA GLY A 66 -24.83 -12.69 9.60
C GLY A 66 -24.85 -14.23 9.70
N ASP A 67 -25.87 -14.83 9.09
CA ASP A 67 -26.07 -16.29 9.10
C ASP A 67 -24.94 -17.04 8.37
N ASP A 68 -24.36 -16.39 7.36
CA ASP A 68 -23.20 -16.88 6.59
C ASP A 68 -21.88 -16.78 7.35
N LYS A 69 -21.89 -16.24 8.59
CA LYS A 69 -20.72 -16.09 9.46
C LYS A 69 -19.54 -15.42 8.75
N ILE A 70 -19.78 -14.25 8.16
CA ILE A 70 -18.76 -13.45 7.48
C ILE A 70 -17.68 -13.05 8.49
N GLU A 71 -16.43 -13.45 8.24
CA GLU A 71 -15.31 -13.10 9.12
C GLU A 71 -14.89 -11.65 8.87
N ALA A 72 -15.07 -10.83 9.90
CA ALA A 72 -14.60 -9.46 9.95
C ALA A 72 -13.81 -9.25 11.24
N ILE A 73 -12.73 -8.49 11.16
CA ILE A 73 -11.92 -8.10 12.31
C ILE A 73 -11.69 -6.61 12.22
N TRP A 74 -11.86 -5.92 13.35
CA TRP A 74 -11.50 -4.52 13.40
C TRP A 74 -10.79 -4.13 14.70
N GLU A 75 -9.95 -3.11 14.57
CA GLU A 75 -9.19 -2.49 15.63
C GLU A 75 -9.22 -0.98 15.40
N GLY A 76 -9.47 -0.21 16.46
CA GLY A 76 -9.42 1.25 16.37
C GLY A 76 -8.22 1.84 17.10
N PRO A 77 -7.97 3.14 16.90
CA PRO A 77 -6.79 3.80 17.41
C PRO A 77 -6.88 4.00 18.93
N ALA A 78 -5.73 3.99 19.58
CA ALA A 78 -5.55 4.27 20.99
C ALA A 78 -4.44 5.31 21.21
N ALA A 79 -4.31 5.84 22.41
CA ALA A 79 -3.18 6.67 22.80
C ALA A 79 -2.85 6.42 24.27
N GLU A 80 -1.58 6.61 24.61
CA GLU A 80 -1.12 6.52 25.99
C GLU A 80 -1.65 7.72 26.79
N ASN A 81 -2.32 7.44 27.90
CA ASN A 81 -2.80 8.45 28.84
C ASN A 81 -1.65 8.92 29.75
N ALA A 82 -1.91 9.90 30.63
CA ALA A 82 -0.90 10.43 31.54
C ALA A 82 -0.36 9.40 32.56
N ALA A 83 -1.04 8.26 32.73
CA ALA A 83 -0.64 7.16 33.59
C ALA A 83 0.17 6.07 32.86
N GLY A 84 0.40 6.22 31.55
CA GLY A 84 1.10 5.25 30.73
C GLY A 84 0.21 4.12 30.19
N GLU A 85 -1.11 4.26 30.27
CA GLU A 85 -2.07 3.24 29.83
C GLU A 85 -2.65 3.60 28.46
N PHE A 86 -2.84 2.61 27.59
CA PHE A 86 -3.46 2.85 26.28
C PHE A 86 -4.99 2.92 26.38
N GLU A 87 -5.56 4.06 26.00
CA GLU A 87 -7.00 4.29 25.93
C GLU A 87 -7.46 4.50 24.49
N ALA A 88 -8.66 4.00 24.16
CA ALA A 88 -9.25 4.21 22.84
C ALA A 88 -9.42 5.70 22.54
N THR A 89 -9.11 6.10 21.32
CA THR A 89 -9.23 7.48 20.85
C THR A 89 -10.31 7.61 19.78
N LYS A 90 -10.84 8.82 19.60
CA LYS A 90 -11.81 9.09 18.54
C LYS A 90 -11.14 8.91 17.18
N PRO A 91 -11.66 8.04 16.30
CA PRO A 91 -11.09 7.84 14.98
C PRO A 91 -11.37 9.00 14.02
N LYS A 92 -10.46 9.18 13.05
CA LYS A 92 -10.54 10.17 11.96
C LYS A 92 -11.23 9.64 10.71
N GLY A 93 -11.22 8.32 10.54
CA GLY A 93 -11.75 7.60 9.39
C GLY A 93 -11.63 6.09 9.59
N ALA A 94 -12.11 5.32 8.61
CA ALA A 94 -11.93 3.88 8.56
C ALA A 94 -11.07 3.49 7.35
N LEU A 95 -10.24 2.48 7.50
CA LEU A 95 -9.52 1.79 6.43
C LEU A 95 -10.11 0.38 6.30
N LEU A 96 -10.78 0.10 5.19
CA LEU A 96 -11.09 -1.26 4.77
C LEU A 96 -9.86 -1.89 4.13
N ALA A 97 -9.34 -2.97 4.71
CA ALA A 97 -8.17 -3.69 4.22
C ALA A 97 -8.55 -5.08 3.70
N LEU A 98 -8.37 -5.31 2.40
CA LEU A 98 -8.75 -6.54 1.70
C LEU A 98 -7.54 -7.33 1.24
N HIS A 99 -7.51 -8.60 1.62
CA HIS A 99 -6.36 -9.49 1.40
C HIS A 99 -6.22 -9.95 -0.07
N GLY A 100 -5.02 -10.45 -0.42
CA GLY A 100 -4.76 -11.17 -1.67
C GLY A 100 -5.28 -12.61 -1.65
N CYS A 101 -5.19 -13.33 -2.78
CA CYS A 101 -5.62 -14.73 -2.81
C CYS A 101 -4.89 -15.59 -1.76
N HIS A 102 -5.57 -16.53 -1.11
CA HIS A 102 -5.03 -17.43 -0.06
C HIS A 102 -4.75 -16.79 1.31
N HIS A 103 -5.05 -15.50 1.46
CA HIS A 103 -4.96 -14.78 2.73
C HIS A 103 -6.35 -14.58 3.35
N SER A 104 -6.43 -13.90 4.50
CA SER A 104 -7.68 -13.62 5.21
C SER A 104 -7.57 -12.36 6.08
N ALA A 105 -8.69 -11.89 6.64
CA ALA A 105 -8.71 -10.80 7.62
C ALA A 105 -7.76 -11.04 8.81
N LYS A 106 -7.52 -12.30 9.17
CA LYS A 106 -6.67 -12.72 10.29
C LYS A 106 -5.20 -12.36 10.10
N ASP A 107 -4.79 -11.99 8.89
CA ASP A 107 -3.40 -11.65 8.57
C ASP A 107 -3.04 -10.22 8.96
N PHE A 108 -4.05 -9.35 9.01
CA PHE A 108 -3.88 -7.93 9.35
C PHE A 108 -3.68 -7.67 10.84
N PHE A 109 -3.92 -8.64 11.71
CA PHE A 109 -3.94 -8.45 13.15
C PHE A 109 -3.09 -9.51 13.86
N ALA A 110 -2.46 -9.12 14.96
CA ALA A 110 -1.70 -10.04 15.80
C ALA A 110 -2.62 -10.98 16.58
N THR A 111 -2.14 -12.19 16.87
CA THR A 111 -2.79 -13.10 17.81
C THR A 111 -2.96 -12.42 19.16
N ASN A 112 -4.18 -12.43 19.71
CA ASN A 112 -4.47 -11.86 21.03
C ASN A 112 -5.67 -12.58 21.68
N THR A 113 -6.07 -12.15 22.89
CA THR A 113 -7.17 -12.78 23.64
C THR A 113 -8.54 -12.66 22.98
N LYS A 114 -8.75 -11.65 22.14
CA LYS A 114 -9.98 -11.42 21.36
C LYS A 114 -9.90 -11.96 19.92
N CYS A 115 -8.70 -12.33 19.46
CA CYS A 115 -8.49 -13.01 18.19
C CYS A 115 -7.37 -14.04 18.30
N SER A 116 -7.66 -15.19 18.89
CA SER A 116 -6.68 -16.29 19.03
C SER A 116 -6.33 -16.96 17.70
N GLN A 117 -7.13 -16.74 16.65
CA GLN A 117 -6.91 -17.26 15.31
C GLN A 117 -6.19 -16.26 14.39
N CYS A 118 -5.96 -15.04 14.85
CA CYS A 118 -5.22 -14.05 14.09
C CYS A 118 -3.78 -14.53 13.91
N ARG A 119 -3.28 -14.47 12.67
CA ARG A 119 -1.93 -14.90 12.30
C ARG A 119 -0.96 -13.72 12.40
N GLY A 120 -1.35 -12.57 11.89
CA GLY A 120 -0.53 -11.36 11.89
C GLY A 120 0.69 -11.50 10.98
N LEU A 121 0.50 -11.44 9.67
CA LEU A 121 1.63 -11.40 8.73
C LEU A 121 2.30 -10.03 8.77
N ALA A 122 3.60 -10.03 8.49
CA ALA A 122 4.46 -8.86 8.65
C ALA A 122 3.95 -7.63 7.90
N GLN A 123 3.64 -7.75 6.61
CA GLN A 123 3.27 -6.60 5.78
C GLN A 123 1.85 -6.11 6.08
N GLU A 124 0.91 -7.03 6.27
CA GLU A 124 -0.47 -6.72 6.65
C GLU A 124 -0.52 -6.03 8.02
N MET A 125 0.25 -6.52 9.00
CA MET A 125 0.37 -5.84 10.30
C MET A 125 1.02 -4.47 10.19
N ALA A 126 2.00 -4.28 9.31
CA ALA A 126 2.62 -2.99 9.07
C ALA A 126 1.60 -1.96 8.54
N ILE A 127 0.73 -2.37 7.63
CA ILE A 127 -0.39 -1.58 7.11
C ILE A 127 -1.36 -1.21 8.24
N THR A 128 -1.83 -2.20 9.00
CA THR A 128 -2.75 -2.01 10.13
C THR A 128 -2.18 -1.02 11.14
N ARG A 129 -0.95 -1.25 11.61
CA ARG A 129 -0.30 -0.40 12.60
C ARG A 129 -0.08 1.01 12.10
N THR A 130 0.26 1.19 10.82
CA THR A 130 0.43 2.50 10.21
C THR A 130 -0.89 3.29 10.21
N ALA A 131 -2.00 2.64 9.86
CA ALA A 131 -3.32 3.27 9.86
C ALA A 131 -3.80 3.61 11.30
N LEU A 132 -3.64 2.69 12.24
CA LEU A 132 -3.96 2.90 13.66
C LEU A 132 -3.19 4.08 14.24
N ASN A 133 -1.87 4.14 14.02
CA ASN A 133 -1.02 5.24 14.49
C ASN A 133 -1.39 6.60 13.87
N ARG A 134 -2.03 6.60 12.69
CA ARG A 134 -2.57 7.81 12.06
C ARG A 134 -3.95 8.21 12.57
N GLY A 135 -4.57 7.38 13.42
CA GLY A 135 -5.88 7.63 14.02
C GLY A 135 -7.06 7.05 13.24
N TYR A 136 -6.84 6.00 12.44
CA TYR A 136 -7.90 5.35 11.66
C TYR A 136 -8.29 4.01 12.29
N VAL A 137 -9.57 3.66 12.21
CA VAL A 137 -10.01 2.28 12.49
C VAL A 137 -9.63 1.41 11.30
N VAL A 138 -9.08 0.24 11.53
CA VAL A 138 -8.80 -0.75 10.49
C VAL A 138 -9.87 -1.82 10.54
N LEU A 139 -10.53 -2.07 9.43
CA LEU A 139 -11.51 -3.13 9.22
C LEU A 139 -10.96 -4.08 8.15
N ALA A 140 -10.74 -5.34 8.49
CA ALA A 140 -10.42 -6.38 7.50
C ALA A 140 -11.56 -7.40 7.41
N ILE A 141 -11.81 -7.88 6.20
CA ILE A 141 -12.87 -8.84 5.89
C ILE A 141 -12.24 -9.99 5.10
N SER A 142 -12.66 -11.22 5.41
CA SER A 142 -12.25 -12.39 4.62
C SER A 142 -13.25 -12.64 3.50
N SER A 143 -12.75 -12.90 2.28
CA SER A 143 -13.59 -13.36 1.17
C SER A 143 -14.27 -14.69 1.49
N LEU A 144 -15.34 -15.03 0.77
CA LEU A 144 -15.96 -16.36 0.91
C LEU A 144 -15.01 -17.49 0.46
N GLY A 145 -14.29 -17.26 -0.63
CA GLY A 145 -13.30 -18.19 -1.18
C GLY A 145 -11.87 -17.84 -0.77
N THR A 146 -10.90 -18.36 -1.52
CA THR A 146 -9.49 -17.97 -1.39
C THR A 146 -9.22 -16.59 -2.00
N CYS A 147 -10.00 -16.20 -3.01
CA CYS A 147 -9.92 -14.91 -3.70
C CYS A 147 -11.27 -14.20 -3.65
N TRP A 148 -11.24 -12.89 -3.89
CA TRP A 148 -12.42 -12.05 -3.97
C TRP A 148 -13.21 -12.26 -5.27
N SER A 149 -14.53 -12.24 -5.14
CA SER A 149 -15.48 -12.21 -6.25
C SER A 149 -16.45 -11.05 -6.07
N LYS A 150 -16.58 -10.18 -7.07
CA LYS A 150 -17.50 -9.04 -7.02
C LYS A 150 -18.93 -9.47 -6.69
N ASP A 151 -19.46 -10.43 -7.43
CA ASP A 151 -20.89 -10.78 -7.34
C ASP A 151 -21.23 -11.53 -6.03
N ILE A 152 -20.24 -12.20 -5.44
CA ILE A 152 -20.42 -12.97 -4.20
C ILE A 152 -20.08 -12.13 -2.97
N ASP A 153 -18.95 -11.42 -3.01
CA ASP A 153 -18.41 -10.74 -1.83
C ASP A 153 -18.93 -9.30 -1.68
N ALA A 154 -19.43 -8.63 -2.73
CA ALA A 154 -20.04 -7.29 -2.58
C ALA A 154 -21.20 -7.27 -1.56
N PRO A 155 -22.23 -8.14 -1.63
CA PRO A 155 -23.28 -8.15 -0.62
C PRO A 155 -22.77 -8.52 0.78
N ARG A 156 -21.72 -9.36 0.86
CA ARG A 156 -21.09 -9.74 2.14
C ARG A 156 -20.35 -8.57 2.77
N VAL A 157 -19.58 -7.83 1.98
CA VAL A 157 -18.92 -6.59 2.41
C VAL A 157 -19.95 -5.57 2.86
N GLN A 158 -21.05 -5.38 2.11
CA GLN A 158 -22.12 -4.49 2.53
C GLN A 158 -22.69 -4.87 3.90
N ALA A 159 -22.98 -6.16 4.14
CA ALA A 159 -23.49 -6.61 5.42
C ALA A 159 -22.53 -6.32 6.59
N VAL A 160 -21.22 -6.40 6.36
CA VAL A 160 -20.22 -6.02 7.36
C VAL A 160 -20.19 -4.50 7.56
N LEU A 161 -20.24 -3.71 6.49
CA LEU A 161 -20.26 -2.25 6.56
C LEU A 161 -21.51 -1.75 7.29
N ASP A 162 -22.67 -2.36 7.07
CA ASP A 162 -23.91 -2.03 7.77
C ASP A 162 -23.75 -2.21 9.29
N VAL A 163 -23.16 -3.34 9.72
CA VAL A 163 -22.91 -3.59 11.15
C VAL A 163 -21.83 -2.66 11.70
N PHE A 164 -20.77 -2.42 10.94
CA PHE A 164 -19.65 -1.57 11.36
C PHE A 164 -20.08 -0.09 11.52
N TYR A 165 -20.82 0.46 10.56
CA TYR A 165 -21.27 1.85 10.58
C TYR A 165 -22.55 2.10 11.39
N ASN A 166 -23.24 1.06 11.87
CA ASN A 166 -24.35 1.22 12.80
C ASN A 166 -23.91 1.66 14.21
N ASP A 167 -22.62 1.59 14.52
CA ASP A 167 -22.06 2.26 15.70
C ASP A 167 -22.04 3.77 15.47
N THR A 168 -22.72 4.52 16.35
CA THR A 168 -22.76 6.00 16.31
C THR A 168 -21.39 6.66 16.38
N ALA A 169 -20.37 6.00 16.93
CA ALA A 169 -19.00 6.52 16.94
C ALA A 169 -18.33 6.42 15.56
N LEU A 170 -18.85 5.58 14.67
CA LEU A 170 -18.29 5.26 13.36
C LEU A 170 -19.14 5.77 12.19
N SER A 171 -20.43 6.06 12.41
CA SER A 171 -21.44 6.31 11.36
C SER A 171 -21.07 7.38 10.31
N ASP A 172 -20.32 8.41 10.69
CA ASP A 172 -19.97 9.54 9.82
C ASP A 172 -18.51 9.52 9.33
N LEU A 173 -17.78 8.43 9.61
CA LEU A 173 -16.37 8.35 9.24
C LEU A 173 -16.19 8.15 7.73
N PRO A 174 -15.24 8.85 7.09
CA PRO A 174 -14.87 8.54 5.71
C PRO A 174 -14.25 7.14 5.63
N LEU A 175 -14.68 6.38 4.62
CA LEU A 175 -14.16 5.05 4.31
C LEU A 175 -13.02 5.15 3.29
N PHE A 176 -11.82 4.74 3.64
CA PHE A 176 -10.73 4.49 2.70
C PHE A 176 -10.62 2.99 2.47
N ALA A 177 -10.20 2.56 1.28
CA ALA A 177 -10.04 1.14 0.98
C ALA A 177 -8.65 0.84 0.43
N PHE A 178 -8.03 -0.20 0.99
CA PHE A 178 -6.79 -0.81 0.53
C PHE A 178 -7.08 -2.26 0.14
N GLY A 179 -6.53 -2.70 -0.98
CA GLY A 179 -6.57 -4.11 -1.33
C GLY A 179 -5.36 -4.51 -2.18
N ALA A 180 -4.94 -5.76 -2.05
CA ALA A 180 -3.85 -6.34 -2.84
C ALA A 180 -4.35 -7.48 -3.75
N SER A 181 -3.84 -7.56 -4.98
CA SER A 181 -4.13 -8.62 -5.96
C SER A 181 -5.64 -8.80 -6.20
N SER A 182 -6.26 -9.93 -5.85
CA SER A 182 -7.72 -10.08 -5.95
C SER A 182 -8.49 -9.08 -5.07
N GLY A 183 -7.99 -8.77 -3.88
CA GLY A 183 -8.53 -7.70 -3.02
C GLY A 183 -8.34 -6.32 -3.63
N GLY A 184 -7.21 -6.09 -4.32
CA GLY A 184 -6.96 -4.85 -5.05
C GLY A 184 -7.93 -4.67 -6.21
N SER A 185 -8.18 -5.74 -6.96
CA SER A 185 -9.18 -5.76 -8.04
C SER A 185 -10.59 -5.50 -7.49
N PHE A 186 -10.93 -6.08 -6.34
CA PHE A 186 -12.21 -5.85 -5.67
C PHE A 186 -12.35 -4.38 -5.22
N VAL A 187 -11.34 -3.82 -4.55
CA VAL A 187 -11.28 -2.40 -4.16
C VAL A 187 -11.42 -1.49 -5.37
N GLY A 188 -10.71 -1.79 -6.46
CA GLY A 188 -10.83 -1.06 -7.72
C GLY A 188 -12.22 -1.11 -8.34
N ALA A 189 -13.03 -2.14 -8.05
CA ALA A 189 -14.39 -2.27 -8.55
C ALA A 189 -15.46 -1.73 -7.57
N MET A 190 -15.10 -1.38 -6.32
CA MET A 190 -16.05 -0.92 -5.29
C MET A 190 -16.94 0.26 -5.72
N PRO A 191 -16.45 1.31 -6.42
CA PRO A 191 -17.32 2.41 -6.87
C PRO A 191 -18.46 1.95 -7.80
N GLN A 192 -18.35 0.76 -8.40
CA GLN A 192 -19.36 0.15 -9.26
C GLN A 192 -20.30 -0.81 -8.51
N MET A 193 -20.07 -1.09 -7.23
CA MET A 193 -20.77 -2.13 -6.45
C MET A 193 -21.95 -1.61 -5.61
N GLN A 194 -22.36 -0.34 -5.76
CA GLN A 194 -23.44 0.29 -4.97
C GLN A 194 -23.25 0.13 -3.44
N LEU A 195 -22.00 0.04 -2.97
CA LEU A 195 -21.69 -0.07 -1.55
C LEU A 195 -21.90 1.27 -0.83
N THR A 196 -22.38 1.20 0.41
CA THR A 196 -22.58 2.35 1.30
C THR A 196 -21.85 2.13 2.63
N PRO A 197 -21.05 3.10 3.12
CA PRO A 197 -20.71 4.36 2.46
C PRO A 197 -19.79 4.16 1.24
N LYS A 198 -19.78 5.14 0.32
CA LYS A 198 -18.81 5.17 -0.78
C LYS A 198 -17.40 5.39 -0.23
N ALA A 199 -16.40 4.79 -0.86
CA ALA A 199 -15.01 5.01 -0.50
C ALA A 199 -14.57 6.45 -0.87
N ALA A 200 -13.92 7.13 0.07
CA ALA A 200 -13.32 8.46 -0.07
C ALA A 200 -11.93 8.42 -0.74
N GLY A 201 -11.28 7.25 -0.77
CA GLY A 201 -9.99 7.05 -1.43
C GLY A 201 -9.64 5.57 -1.54
N LEU A 202 -8.88 5.20 -2.58
CA LEU A 202 -8.52 3.82 -2.88
C LEU A 202 -7.01 3.64 -2.98
N ILE A 203 -6.50 2.53 -2.46
CA ILE A 203 -5.16 2.00 -2.77
C ILE A 203 -5.37 0.64 -3.42
N ILE A 204 -5.12 0.57 -4.72
CA ILE A 204 -5.19 -0.64 -5.52
C ILE A 204 -3.75 -1.14 -5.66
N GLN A 205 -3.41 -2.20 -4.92
CA GLN A 205 -2.07 -2.76 -4.90
C GLN A 205 -1.97 -4.03 -5.75
N ILE A 206 -0.90 -4.14 -6.56
CA ILE A 206 -0.55 -5.28 -7.42
C ILE A 206 -1.74 -5.85 -8.21
N ALA A 207 -2.62 -4.97 -8.65
CA ALA A 207 -3.83 -5.30 -9.39
C ALA A 207 -4.20 -4.17 -10.35
N PRO A 208 -4.75 -4.46 -11.54
CA PRO A 208 -5.31 -3.42 -12.39
C PRO A 208 -6.59 -2.85 -11.77
N GLY A 209 -6.83 -1.57 -12.02
CA GLY A 209 -8.14 -0.96 -11.85
C GLY A 209 -9.03 -1.24 -13.06
N PRO A 210 -10.31 -0.80 -13.04
CA PRO A 210 -11.14 -0.86 -14.23
C PRO A 210 -10.55 -0.01 -15.37
N THR A 211 -10.86 -0.39 -16.60
CA THR A 211 -10.48 0.33 -17.82
C THR A 211 -11.73 0.93 -18.47
N ALA A 212 -11.56 1.91 -19.36
CA ALA A 212 -12.66 2.55 -20.09
C ALA A 212 -13.45 1.59 -20.97
N SER A 213 -12.87 0.45 -21.36
CA SER A 213 -13.60 -0.62 -22.06
C SER A 213 -14.41 -1.52 -21.12
N GLY A 214 -14.03 -1.57 -19.84
CA GLY A 214 -14.64 -2.39 -18.80
C GLY A 214 -15.74 -1.68 -18.00
N VAL A 215 -15.89 -0.37 -18.16
CA VAL A 215 -16.94 0.44 -17.52
C VAL A 215 -17.45 1.53 -18.46
N VAL A 216 -18.63 2.07 -18.18
CA VAL A 216 -19.12 3.26 -18.90
C VAL A 216 -18.28 4.46 -18.47
N GLY A 217 -17.76 5.26 -19.41
CA GLY A 217 -16.79 6.33 -19.13
C GLY A 217 -17.21 7.35 -18.05
N GLU A 218 -18.51 7.62 -17.91
CA GLU A 218 -19.04 8.47 -16.81
C GLU A 218 -18.73 7.90 -15.43
N VAL A 219 -18.68 6.58 -15.28
CA VAL A 219 -18.41 5.88 -14.01
C VAL A 219 -16.95 6.05 -13.58
N LEU A 220 -15.99 6.20 -14.51
CA LEU A 220 -14.59 6.44 -14.15
C LEU A 220 -14.37 7.84 -13.57
N ALA A 221 -15.05 8.86 -14.11
CA ALA A 221 -14.89 10.23 -13.63
C ALA A 221 -15.33 10.40 -12.17
N ASP A 222 -16.22 9.53 -11.68
CA ASP A 222 -16.71 9.51 -10.30
C ASP A 222 -15.80 8.74 -9.33
N TYR A 223 -14.66 8.20 -9.80
CA TYR A 223 -13.73 7.51 -8.91
C TYR A 223 -13.11 8.48 -7.89
N PRO A 224 -13.00 8.06 -6.62
CA PRO A 224 -12.28 8.83 -5.63
C PRO A 224 -10.77 8.87 -5.96
N PRO A 225 -9.99 9.71 -5.27
CA PRO A 225 -8.54 9.69 -5.34
C PRO A 225 -8.00 8.27 -5.22
N THR A 226 -7.16 7.86 -6.17
CA THR A 226 -6.74 6.46 -6.29
C THR A 226 -5.22 6.35 -6.40
N VAL A 227 -4.62 5.53 -5.54
CA VAL A 227 -3.24 5.10 -5.63
C VAL A 227 -3.19 3.77 -6.38
N PHE A 228 -2.40 3.71 -7.44
CA PHE A 228 -1.99 2.46 -8.07
C PHE A 228 -0.61 2.08 -7.57
N SER A 229 -0.55 1.08 -6.69
CA SER A 229 0.70 0.59 -6.10
C SER A 229 1.08 -0.72 -6.76
N HIS A 230 2.28 -0.83 -7.34
CA HIS A 230 2.64 -2.04 -8.08
C HIS A 230 4.12 -2.37 -8.04
N MET A 231 4.41 -3.64 -8.26
CA MET A 231 5.75 -4.20 -8.21
C MET A 231 6.33 -4.30 -9.62
N PRO A 232 7.49 -3.68 -9.90
CA PRO A 232 7.98 -3.53 -11.26
C PRO A 232 8.52 -4.83 -11.88
N ARG A 233 8.85 -5.87 -11.08
CA ARG A 233 9.24 -7.19 -11.66
C ARG A 233 8.03 -8.02 -12.07
N ASP A 234 6.82 -7.67 -11.62
CA ASP A 234 5.56 -8.24 -12.12
C ASP A 234 5.12 -7.53 -13.41
N ALA A 235 5.91 -7.74 -14.47
CA ALA A 235 5.82 -6.97 -15.71
C ALA A 235 4.43 -7.06 -16.37
N ARG A 236 3.79 -8.24 -16.30
CA ARG A 236 2.47 -8.45 -16.90
C ARG A 236 1.39 -7.65 -16.18
N THR A 237 1.37 -7.69 -14.85
CA THR A 237 0.39 -6.92 -14.08
C THR A 237 0.68 -5.42 -14.19
N ALA A 238 1.95 -5.01 -14.20
CA ALA A 238 2.35 -3.62 -14.41
C ALA A 238 1.85 -3.06 -15.75
N GLU A 239 1.83 -3.86 -16.82
CA GLU A 239 1.25 -3.47 -18.12
C GLU A 239 -0.26 -3.19 -18.01
N PHE A 240 -1.02 -4.08 -17.35
CA PHE A 240 -2.45 -3.86 -17.13
C PHE A 240 -2.72 -2.64 -16.24
N ILE A 241 -1.91 -2.42 -15.21
CA ILE A 241 -1.99 -1.24 -14.34
C ILE A 241 -1.71 0.04 -15.12
N ALA A 242 -0.70 0.05 -16.00
CA ALA A 242 -0.40 1.20 -16.84
C ALA A 242 -1.58 1.56 -17.74
N ALA A 243 -2.32 0.58 -18.26
CA ALA A 243 -3.55 0.82 -19.00
C ALA A 243 -4.65 1.45 -18.12
N SER A 244 -4.90 0.93 -16.92
CA SER A 244 -5.85 1.54 -15.97
C SER A 244 -5.46 2.99 -15.62
N ILE A 245 -4.17 3.25 -15.35
CA ILE A 245 -3.66 4.59 -15.04
C ILE A 245 -3.91 5.55 -16.21
N ALA A 246 -3.69 5.11 -17.45
CA ALA A 246 -3.94 5.95 -18.63
C ALA A 246 -5.42 6.33 -18.73
N ASP A 247 -6.32 5.38 -18.53
CA ASP A 247 -7.77 5.63 -18.56
C ASP A 247 -8.23 6.53 -17.42
N PHE A 248 -7.73 6.34 -16.20
CA PHE A 248 -8.03 7.20 -15.05
C PHE A 248 -7.56 8.64 -15.27
N ARG A 249 -6.34 8.82 -15.83
CA ARG A 249 -5.81 10.14 -16.20
C ARG A 249 -6.68 10.80 -17.27
N ASN A 250 -7.10 10.05 -18.29
CA ASN A 250 -7.98 10.56 -19.35
C ASN A 250 -9.36 10.95 -18.82
N ALA A 251 -9.87 10.23 -17.82
CA ALA A 251 -11.14 10.54 -17.15
C ALA A 251 -11.03 11.68 -16.11
N GLY A 252 -9.82 12.21 -15.86
CA GLY A 252 -9.60 13.31 -14.91
C GLY A 252 -9.56 12.89 -13.44
N VAL A 253 -9.43 11.59 -13.14
CA VAL A 253 -9.34 11.09 -11.77
C VAL A 253 -8.02 11.51 -11.15
N ARG A 254 -8.05 11.96 -9.89
CA ARG A 254 -6.82 12.21 -9.12
C ARG A 254 -6.13 10.88 -8.82
N ILE A 255 -4.93 10.68 -9.36
CA ILE A 255 -4.18 9.45 -9.15
C ILE A 255 -2.70 9.71 -8.85
N ILE A 256 -2.09 8.77 -8.13
CA ILE A 256 -0.64 8.59 -8.09
C ILE A 256 -0.28 7.13 -8.42
N GLU A 257 0.89 6.97 -9.02
CA GLU A 257 1.51 5.68 -9.25
C GLU A 257 2.64 5.49 -8.24
N SER A 258 2.61 4.39 -7.48
CA SER A 258 3.62 4.03 -6.48
C SER A 258 4.30 2.74 -6.93
N ARG A 259 5.56 2.82 -7.34
CA ARG A 259 6.35 1.65 -7.72
C ARG A 259 7.06 1.09 -6.50
N LEU A 260 6.71 -0.14 -6.14
CA LEU A 260 7.26 -0.88 -5.02
C LEU A 260 8.58 -1.53 -5.46
N GLU A 261 9.66 -0.76 -5.37
CA GLU A 261 10.96 -1.16 -5.91
C GLU A 261 11.60 -2.33 -5.12
N PRO A 262 12.43 -3.17 -5.78
CA PRO A 262 13.21 -4.20 -5.11
C PRO A 262 14.03 -3.65 -3.93
N ARG A 263 14.13 -4.43 -2.86
CA ARG A 263 14.78 -4.02 -1.61
C ARG A 263 16.01 -4.86 -1.34
N ALA A 264 17.06 -4.21 -0.86
CA ALA A 264 18.24 -4.90 -0.37
C ALA A 264 17.91 -5.67 0.92
N ILE A 265 18.38 -6.90 0.98
CA ILE A 265 18.32 -7.79 2.13
C ILE A 265 19.69 -7.74 2.81
N ASP A 266 19.76 -7.03 3.94
CA ASP A 266 20.89 -7.04 4.85
C ASP A 266 20.63 -7.97 6.05
N ASP A 267 21.59 -8.05 6.97
CA ASP A 267 21.53 -8.96 8.13
C ASP A 267 20.36 -8.63 9.08
N ALA A 268 19.83 -7.41 9.05
CA ALA A 268 18.72 -6.96 9.90
C ALA A 268 17.35 -7.11 9.22
N TYR A 269 17.30 -7.36 7.90
CA TYR A 269 16.07 -7.32 7.10
C TYR A 269 14.89 -8.09 7.71
N PHE A 270 15.05 -9.38 8.06
CA PHE A 270 13.93 -10.17 8.58
C PHE A 270 13.55 -9.77 10.00
N TYR A 271 14.53 -9.40 10.85
CA TYR A 271 14.26 -8.87 12.19
C TYR A 271 13.41 -7.60 12.09
N GLU A 272 13.84 -6.66 11.27
CA GLU A 272 13.17 -5.40 11.04
C GLU A 272 11.75 -5.64 10.49
N GLN A 273 11.65 -6.30 9.33
CA GLN A 273 10.37 -6.43 8.65
C GLN A 273 9.35 -7.29 9.41
N SER A 274 9.79 -8.23 10.27
CA SER A 274 8.90 -9.03 11.12
C SER A 274 8.48 -8.34 12.42
N PHE A 275 9.00 -7.14 12.70
CA PHE A 275 8.85 -6.43 13.97
C PHE A 275 9.44 -7.17 15.17
N GLY A 276 10.62 -7.77 14.99
CA GLY A 276 11.33 -8.51 16.03
C GLY A 276 10.72 -9.87 16.38
N ARG A 277 9.76 -10.37 15.58
CA ARG A 277 9.27 -11.77 15.71
C ARG A 277 10.31 -12.78 15.24
N VAL A 278 11.10 -12.39 14.24
CA VAL A 278 12.40 -12.98 13.92
C VAL A 278 13.45 -12.24 14.74
N SER A 279 14.37 -12.94 15.40
CA SER A 279 15.48 -12.34 16.15
C SER A 279 16.59 -11.80 15.23
N GLU A 280 17.45 -10.92 15.75
CA GLU A 280 18.63 -10.42 15.02
C GLU A 280 19.54 -11.58 14.57
N GLU A 281 19.72 -12.61 15.41
CA GLU A 281 20.55 -13.78 15.11
C GLU A 281 19.94 -14.65 14.00
N GLU A 282 18.63 -14.95 14.08
CA GLU A 282 17.92 -15.70 13.03
C GLU A 282 17.95 -14.94 11.69
N SER A 283 17.72 -13.63 11.73
CA SER A 283 17.80 -12.76 10.54
C SER A 283 19.18 -12.84 9.89
N ALA A 284 20.25 -12.60 10.65
CA ALA A 284 21.61 -12.66 10.14
C ALA A 284 21.97 -14.06 9.58
N ALA A 285 21.53 -15.13 10.23
CA ALA A 285 21.79 -16.50 9.80
C ALA A 285 21.00 -16.90 8.53
N MET A 286 19.75 -16.47 8.39
CA MET A 286 18.99 -16.64 7.15
C MET A 286 19.64 -15.89 5.98
N VAL A 287 20.11 -14.67 6.22
CA VAL A 287 20.80 -13.86 5.20
C VAL A 287 22.13 -14.48 4.79
N ALA A 288 22.89 -15.02 5.74
CA ALA A 288 24.09 -15.81 5.45
C ALA A 288 23.77 -17.03 4.57
N SER A 289 22.63 -17.69 4.79
CA SER A 289 22.16 -18.79 3.95
C SER A 289 21.88 -18.34 2.52
N LEU A 290 21.16 -17.23 2.33
CA LEU A 290 20.91 -16.65 1.00
C LEU A 290 22.23 -16.33 0.26
N ARG A 291 23.22 -15.76 0.95
CA ARG A 291 24.55 -15.48 0.38
C ARG A 291 25.27 -16.76 -0.04
N SER A 292 25.21 -17.81 0.77
CA SER A 292 25.93 -19.07 0.50
C SER A 292 25.46 -19.76 -0.79
N PHE A 293 24.21 -19.51 -1.22
CA PHE A 293 23.64 -20.00 -2.47
C PHE A 293 23.69 -18.99 -3.62
N ASN A 294 24.27 -17.80 -3.42
CA ASN A 294 24.24 -16.68 -4.38
C ASN A 294 22.81 -16.22 -4.74
N LEU A 295 21.87 -16.38 -3.82
CA LEU A 295 20.47 -15.94 -4.00
C LEU A 295 20.31 -14.43 -3.79
N ILE A 296 21.30 -13.78 -3.16
CA ILE A 296 21.42 -12.32 -3.10
C ILE A 296 22.78 -11.87 -3.66
N ASP A 297 22.79 -10.74 -4.36
CA ASP A 297 23.99 -10.16 -4.96
C ASP A 297 24.80 -9.30 -3.97
N ALA A 298 25.85 -8.65 -4.46
CA ALA A 298 26.71 -7.78 -3.66
C ALA A 298 26.01 -6.52 -3.14
N GLN A 299 24.85 -6.17 -3.70
CA GLN A 299 23.98 -5.07 -3.25
C GLN A 299 22.87 -5.56 -2.30
N GLY A 300 22.82 -6.88 -2.03
CA GLY A 300 21.77 -7.50 -1.22
C GLY A 300 20.47 -7.72 -1.97
N LEU A 301 20.41 -7.54 -3.29
CA LEU A 301 19.20 -7.77 -4.07
C LEU A 301 19.08 -9.24 -4.43
N LEU A 302 17.84 -9.75 -4.39
CA LEU A 302 17.54 -11.11 -4.84
C LEU A 302 17.83 -11.25 -6.35
N THR A 303 18.62 -12.28 -6.68
CA THR A 303 19.11 -12.57 -8.03
C THR A 303 18.07 -13.31 -8.87
N GLU A 304 17.16 -14.04 -8.23
CA GLU A 304 16.08 -14.78 -8.86
C GLU A 304 14.79 -14.69 -8.02
N ASP A 305 13.68 -15.12 -8.61
CA ASP A 305 12.36 -15.10 -7.97
C ASP A 305 12.33 -16.09 -6.79
N PRO A 306 12.09 -15.63 -5.55
CA PRO A 306 12.07 -16.51 -4.39
C PRO A 306 10.93 -17.54 -4.45
N ARG A 307 9.88 -17.32 -5.23
CA ARG A 307 8.83 -18.34 -5.47
C ARG A 307 9.38 -19.55 -6.25
N LEU A 308 10.53 -19.43 -6.91
CA LEU A 308 11.21 -20.51 -7.65
C LEU A 308 12.29 -21.24 -6.84
N PHE A 309 12.53 -20.84 -5.58
CA PHE A 309 13.47 -21.53 -4.71
C PHE A 309 13.09 -23.02 -4.57
N ASP A 310 14.07 -23.89 -4.80
CA ASP A 310 13.92 -25.33 -4.66
C ASP A 310 14.01 -25.80 -3.19
N ASP A 311 13.85 -27.11 -2.99
CA ASP A 311 13.85 -27.71 -1.66
C ASP A 311 15.16 -27.47 -0.90
N ASP A 312 16.32 -27.45 -1.59
CA ASP A 312 17.61 -27.24 -0.94
C ASP A 312 17.73 -25.81 -0.41
N HIS A 313 17.29 -24.82 -1.19
CA HIS A 313 17.19 -23.43 -0.76
C HIS A 313 16.28 -23.29 0.48
N ILE A 314 15.08 -23.88 0.43
CA ILE A 314 14.09 -23.77 1.51
C ILE A 314 14.58 -24.47 2.78
N ILE A 315 15.15 -25.67 2.67
CA ILE A 315 15.69 -26.43 3.80
C ILE A 315 16.79 -25.62 4.51
N MET A 316 17.67 -24.97 3.75
CA MET A 316 18.76 -24.19 4.32
C MET A 316 18.28 -22.94 5.04
N ILE A 317 17.32 -22.21 4.47
CA ILE A 317 16.69 -21.07 5.16
C ILE A 317 15.96 -21.55 6.42
N LYS A 318 15.22 -22.67 6.35
CA LYS A 318 14.44 -23.22 7.48
C LYS A 318 15.30 -23.63 8.68
N ARG A 319 16.58 -23.98 8.48
CA ARG A 319 17.52 -24.26 9.60
C ARG A 319 17.76 -23.06 10.50
N HIS A 320 17.55 -21.85 9.98
CA HIS A 320 17.84 -20.59 10.67
C HIS A 320 16.60 -19.72 10.87
N ALA A 321 15.50 -20.03 10.18
CA ALA A 321 14.21 -19.39 10.40
C ALA A 321 13.59 -19.84 11.72
N PRO A 322 12.73 -19.02 12.33
CA PRO A 322 12.01 -19.40 13.54
C PRO A 322 11.23 -20.71 13.38
N GLU A 323 11.08 -21.46 14.47
CA GLU A 323 10.36 -22.74 14.46
C GLU A 323 8.92 -22.58 13.98
N TRP A 324 8.27 -21.48 14.38
CA TRP A 324 6.88 -21.15 14.04
C TRP A 324 6.67 -20.80 12.57
N ASP A 325 7.72 -20.40 11.84
CA ASP A 325 7.58 -19.98 10.45
C ASP A 325 7.55 -21.20 9.52
N SER A 326 6.46 -21.43 8.79
CA SER A 326 6.28 -22.64 7.99
C SER A 326 7.20 -22.74 6.78
N LEU A 327 7.71 -21.61 6.29
CA LEU A 327 8.40 -21.47 5.00
C LEU A 327 7.57 -21.92 3.79
N LEU A 328 6.25 -22.07 3.95
CA LEU A 328 5.31 -22.29 2.86
C LEU A 328 4.92 -20.95 2.24
N ALA A 329 4.85 -20.91 0.90
CA ALA A 329 4.33 -19.75 0.20
C ALA A 329 2.87 -19.46 0.60
N ASP A 330 2.51 -18.17 0.60
CA ASP A 330 1.22 -17.61 1.03
C ASP A 330 0.93 -17.86 2.53
N GLN A 331 1.94 -18.34 3.28
CA GLN A 331 1.78 -18.70 4.68
C GLN A 331 2.87 -18.22 5.63
N SER A 332 4.05 -17.93 5.10
CA SER A 332 5.28 -17.72 5.87
C SER A 332 5.69 -16.27 5.80
N ASP A 333 5.97 -15.66 6.97
CA ASP A 333 6.54 -14.31 7.00
C ASP A 333 7.84 -14.27 6.19
N THR A 334 8.75 -15.22 6.37
CA THR A 334 10.02 -15.26 5.64
C THR A 334 9.81 -15.36 4.13
N ARG A 335 8.89 -16.20 3.66
CA ARG A 335 8.60 -16.34 2.21
C ARG A 335 7.97 -15.09 1.62
N GLU A 336 7.00 -14.51 2.30
CA GLU A 336 6.36 -13.27 1.83
C GLU A 336 7.37 -12.11 1.83
N LEU A 337 8.20 -12.00 2.87
CA LEU A 337 9.22 -10.95 2.95
C LEU A 337 10.28 -11.05 1.85
N LEU A 338 10.65 -12.27 1.45
CA LEU A 338 11.51 -12.47 0.29
C LEU A 338 10.82 -11.99 -1.00
N ASN A 339 9.54 -12.34 -1.18
CA ASN A 339 8.80 -11.94 -2.38
C ASN A 339 8.58 -10.42 -2.47
N VAL A 340 8.37 -9.76 -1.32
CA VAL A 340 8.39 -8.30 -1.19
C VAL A 340 9.74 -7.71 -1.57
N ALA A 341 10.85 -8.27 -1.08
CA ALA A 341 12.19 -7.78 -1.42
C ALA A 341 12.51 -7.94 -2.91
N TYR A 342 12.05 -9.03 -3.52
CA TYR A 342 12.19 -9.27 -4.95
C TYR A 342 11.32 -8.32 -5.78
N ALA A 343 10.24 -7.79 -5.19
CA ALA A 343 9.23 -6.98 -5.84
C ALA A 343 8.51 -7.72 -6.97
N MET A 344 7.87 -8.85 -6.63
CA MET A 344 7.03 -9.64 -7.52
C MET A 344 5.72 -10.03 -6.83
N HIS A 345 4.59 -9.49 -7.30
CA HIS A 345 3.22 -9.87 -6.94
C HIS A 345 2.97 -10.24 -5.46
N GLU A 346 3.45 -9.43 -4.51
CA GLU A 346 3.24 -9.62 -3.07
C GLU A 346 2.58 -8.40 -2.41
N LEU A 347 1.72 -8.65 -1.41
CA LEU A 347 1.19 -7.57 -0.59
C LEU A 347 2.35 -6.92 0.17
N SER A 348 2.45 -5.59 0.11
CA SER A 348 3.57 -4.86 0.68
C SER A 348 3.12 -3.58 1.39
N ALA A 349 3.74 -3.31 2.53
CA ALA A 349 3.59 -2.05 3.25
C ALA A 349 4.56 -0.97 2.77
N GLN A 350 5.45 -1.27 1.82
CA GLN A 350 6.33 -0.27 1.21
C GLN A 350 5.49 0.88 0.63
N ASP A 351 5.91 2.11 0.95
CA ASP A 351 5.20 3.35 0.62
C ASP A 351 3.76 3.49 1.15
N PHE A 352 3.21 2.51 1.89
CA PHE A 352 1.82 2.57 2.36
C PHE A 352 1.55 3.84 3.18
N SER A 353 2.46 4.21 4.09
CA SER A 353 2.34 5.43 4.90
C SER A 353 2.21 6.68 4.03
N LYS A 354 3.08 6.83 3.01
CA LYS A 354 3.07 7.94 2.07
C LYS A 354 1.81 7.95 1.20
N ASN A 355 1.46 6.79 0.66
CA ASN A 355 0.28 6.62 -0.20
C ASN A 355 -1.02 6.90 0.54
N PHE A 356 -1.12 6.43 1.77
CA PHE A 356 -2.26 6.70 2.63
C PHE A 356 -2.31 8.18 3.05
N ALA A 357 -1.16 8.82 3.34
CA ALA A 357 -1.09 10.25 3.60
C ALA A 357 -1.61 11.10 2.43
N TRP A 358 -1.34 10.69 1.20
CA TRP A 358 -1.79 11.41 0.01
C TRP A 358 -3.32 11.34 -0.21
N LEU A 359 -3.98 10.29 0.29
CA LEU A 359 -5.42 10.13 0.19
C LEU A 359 -6.21 10.99 1.19
N VAL A 360 -5.64 11.28 2.35
CA VAL A 360 -6.37 11.80 3.53
C VAL A 360 -6.30 13.31 3.71
#